data_AF-A0A943JLM0-F1
#
_entry.id   AF-A0A943JLM0-F1
#
_cell.length_a   1.000
_cell.length_b   1.000
_cell.length_c   1.000
_cell.angle_alpha   90.00
_cell.angle_beta   90.00
_cell.angle_gamma   90.00
#
_symmetry.space_group_name_H-M   'P 1'
#
loop_
_entity.id
_entity.type
_entity.pdbx_description
1 polymer ?
#
loop_
_entity_poly.entity_id
_entity_poly.type
_entity_poly.pdbx_seq_one_letter_code
_entity_poly.pdbx_strand_id
1 'polypeptide(L)'
;MKYSDIKTPEQLLEYMCDNIKYGFVDGGNKYEPSNNEFYKQCQTNWHLSSPKRLIKVKYGNCFDQVELERDWFKNNGYKFKTFYIWFELPYDNSYSTHTYLVFENNGKYYYFEHSDFDNRGIYEFETEEEAINYQREKHIISNKKTNLIDKKILSCLHVYEYDKPIYGCTINEFIDNILKTAKEVKLL
;
A
#
# COMPACT_ATOMS: atom_id res chain seq x y z
N MET A 1 -1.15 20.99 -9.17
CA MET A 1 0.32 20.88 -9.34
C MET A 1 0.65 19.81 -10.39
N LYS A 2 1.73 19.95 -11.19
CA LYS A 2 2.20 18.86 -12.07
C LYS A 2 3.10 17.90 -11.28
N TYR A 3 3.12 16.63 -11.65
CA TYR A 3 3.95 15.62 -10.98
C TYR A 3 5.45 15.97 -10.99
N SER A 4 5.96 16.55 -12.08
CA SER A 4 7.36 16.98 -12.21
C SER A 4 7.80 18.07 -11.23
N ASP A 5 6.83 18.80 -10.67
CA ASP A 5 7.08 20.01 -9.89
C ASP A 5 7.08 19.70 -8.38
N ILE A 6 6.68 18.48 -8.00
CA ILE A 6 6.63 18.01 -6.61
C ILE A 6 8.06 17.89 -6.04
N LYS A 7 8.29 18.47 -4.85
CA LYS A 7 9.58 18.50 -4.15
C LYS A 7 9.54 17.96 -2.73
N THR A 8 8.37 17.87 -2.10
CA THR A 8 8.24 17.38 -0.73
C THR A 8 7.21 16.25 -0.62
N PRO A 9 7.29 15.40 0.42
CA PRO A 9 6.27 14.38 0.69
C PRO A 9 4.86 14.98 0.82
N GLU A 10 4.71 16.15 1.44
CA GLU A 10 3.41 16.82 1.59
C GLU A 10 2.83 17.21 0.23
N GLN A 11 3.67 17.71 -0.68
CA GLN A 11 3.27 18.01 -2.05
C GLN A 11 2.93 16.74 -2.84
N LEU A 12 3.61 15.62 -2.57
CA LEU A 12 3.26 14.34 -3.15
C LEU A 12 1.88 13.89 -2.68
N LEU A 13 1.62 13.94 -1.36
CA LEU A 13 0.34 13.57 -0.79
C LEU A 13 -0.80 14.45 -1.33
N GLU A 14 -0.60 15.77 -1.39
CA GLU A 14 -1.55 16.73 -1.99
C GLU A 14 -1.83 16.39 -3.45
N TYR A 15 -0.77 16.18 -4.25
CA TYR A 15 -0.93 15.76 -5.64
C TYR A 15 -1.74 14.49 -5.76
N MET A 16 -1.46 13.47 -4.93
CA MET A 16 -2.18 12.21 -4.95
C MET A 16 -3.65 12.40 -4.56
N CYS A 17 -3.95 13.25 -3.57
CA CYS A 17 -5.33 13.55 -3.16
C CYS A 17 -6.14 14.19 -4.29
N ASP A 18 -5.53 15.12 -5.02
CA ASP A 18 -6.16 15.85 -6.11
C ASP A 18 -6.33 15.01 -7.38
N ASN A 19 -5.47 14.01 -7.58
CA ASN A 19 -5.30 13.37 -8.88
C ASN A 19 -5.56 11.87 -8.88
N ILE A 20 -5.32 11.14 -7.80
CA ILE A 20 -5.32 9.68 -7.79
C ILE A 20 -6.52 9.19 -7.00
N LYS A 21 -7.37 8.39 -7.66
CA LYS A 21 -8.52 7.75 -7.03
C LYS A 21 -8.22 6.29 -6.74
N TYR A 22 -8.87 5.76 -5.70
CA TYR A 22 -8.82 4.34 -5.40
C TYR A 22 -9.61 3.56 -6.45
N GLY A 23 -8.98 2.59 -7.08
CA GLY A 23 -9.59 1.81 -8.16
C GLY A 23 -8.56 1.22 -9.10
N PHE A 24 -8.97 0.79 -10.29
CA PHE A 24 -8.03 0.45 -11.37
C PHE A 24 -8.67 0.64 -12.74
N VAL A 25 -7.84 0.55 -13.78
CA VAL A 25 -8.27 0.63 -15.18
C VAL A 25 -7.92 -0.64 -15.93
N ASP A 26 -8.90 -1.24 -16.59
CA ASP A 26 -8.73 -2.35 -17.53
C ASP A 26 -9.44 -2.02 -18.85
N GLY A 27 -8.74 -2.12 -19.98
CA GLY A 27 -9.29 -1.83 -21.31
C GLY A 27 -9.91 -0.43 -21.49
N GLY A 28 -9.62 0.53 -20.60
CA GLY A 28 -10.24 1.86 -20.57
C GLY A 28 -11.45 1.97 -19.63
N ASN A 29 -11.97 0.84 -19.14
CA ASN A 29 -12.99 0.80 -18.09
C ASN A 29 -12.35 1.11 -16.75
N LYS A 30 -13.04 1.92 -15.94
CA LYS A 30 -12.61 2.30 -14.59
C LYS A 30 -13.43 1.51 -13.58
N TYR A 31 -12.76 0.87 -12.65
CA TYR A 31 -13.37 0.13 -11.56
C TYR A 31 -13.01 0.82 -10.24
N GLU A 32 -14.03 1.28 -9.52
CA GLU A 32 -13.92 1.96 -8.23
C GLU A 32 -14.68 1.13 -7.17
N PRO A 33 -14.40 1.24 -5.86
CA PRO A 33 -15.10 0.48 -4.81
C PRO A 33 -16.63 0.60 -4.80
N SER A 34 -17.20 1.67 -5.38
CA SER A 34 -18.65 1.85 -5.55
C SER A 34 -19.26 0.94 -6.64
N ASN A 35 -18.45 0.31 -7.49
CA ASN A 35 -18.88 -0.62 -8.51
C ASN A 35 -19.00 -2.04 -7.90
N ASN A 36 -20.17 -2.66 -8.02
CA ASN A 36 -20.42 -4.01 -7.49
C ASN A 36 -19.47 -5.08 -8.05
N GLU A 37 -18.93 -4.88 -9.26
CA GLU A 37 -17.95 -5.79 -9.87
C GLU A 37 -16.50 -5.50 -9.45
N PHE A 38 -16.23 -4.43 -8.69
CA PHE A 38 -14.87 -3.99 -8.36
C PHE A 38 -13.99 -5.09 -7.81
N TYR A 39 -14.46 -5.78 -6.76
CA TYR A 39 -13.67 -6.82 -6.08
C TYR A 39 -13.36 -8.00 -6.99
N LYS A 40 -14.36 -8.46 -7.74
CA LYS A 40 -14.21 -9.57 -8.69
C LYS A 40 -13.24 -9.20 -9.81
N GLN A 41 -13.41 -8.02 -10.41
CA GLN A 41 -12.56 -7.56 -11.50
C GLN A 41 -11.15 -7.22 -11.03
N CYS A 42 -10.99 -6.77 -9.78
CA CYS A 42 -9.68 -6.57 -9.17
C CYS A 42 -8.93 -7.90 -9.00
N GLN A 43 -9.63 -9.01 -8.74
CA GLN A 43 -8.97 -10.32 -8.64
C GLN A 43 -8.62 -10.91 -10.02
N THR A 44 -9.40 -10.61 -11.06
CA THR A 44 -9.24 -11.26 -12.38
C THR A 44 -8.48 -10.42 -13.41
N ASN A 45 -8.62 -9.10 -13.38
CA ASN A 45 -8.17 -8.21 -14.47
C ASN A 45 -7.13 -7.18 -14.01
N TRP A 46 -7.01 -6.93 -12.72
CA TRP A 46 -6.01 -5.98 -12.22
C TRP A 46 -4.60 -6.50 -12.47
N HIS A 47 -3.74 -5.59 -12.91
CA HIS A 47 -2.31 -5.79 -13.02
C HIS A 47 -1.61 -4.54 -12.48
N LEU A 48 -0.48 -4.74 -11.77
CA LEU A 48 0.25 -3.65 -11.15
C LEU A 48 0.65 -2.58 -12.16
N SER A 49 0.18 -1.35 -11.96
CA SER A 49 0.51 -0.21 -12.79
C SER A 49 1.93 0.26 -12.53
N SER A 50 2.66 0.61 -13.60
CA SER A 50 3.85 1.44 -13.44
C SER A 50 3.47 2.85 -12.98
N PRO A 51 4.37 3.57 -12.27
CA PRO A 51 4.13 4.96 -11.85
C PRO A 51 3.69 5.87 -13.00
N LYS A 52 4.35 5.75 -14.16
CA LYS A 52 4.00 6.47 -15.39
C LYS A 52 2.57 6.18 -15.86
N ARG A 53 2.13 4.91 -15.77
CA ARG A 53 0.77 4.53 -16.12
C ARG A 53 -0.22 5.09 -15.11
N LEU A 54 0.04 4.93 -13.81
CA LEU A 54 -0.84 5.42 -12.74
C LEU A 54 -1.06 6.94 -12.86
N ILE A 55 0.00 7.73 -13.09
CA ILE A 55 -0.10 9.17 -13.32
C ILE A 55 -1.00 9.52 -14.51
N LYS A 56 -1.00 8.69 -15.57
CA LYS A 56 -1.83 8.89 -16.76
C LYS A 56 -3.29 8.49 -16.52
N VAL A 57 -3.51 7.32 -15.93
CA VAL A 57 -4.86 6.75 -15.80
C VAL A 57 -5.60 7.26 -14.58
N LYS A 58 -4.89 7.73 -13.54
CA LYS A 58 -5.42 8.39 -12.33
C LYS A 58 -6.22 7.46 -11.39
N TYR A 59 -6.12 6.15 -11.57
CA TYR A 59 -6.78 5.12 -10.76
C TYR A 59 -5.80 4.01 -10.37
N GLY A 60 -5.65 3.76 -9.08
CA GLY A 60 -4.81 2.70 -8.54
C GLY A 60 -5.27 2.27 -7.15
N ASN A 61 -5.06 1.02 -6.79
CA ASN A 61 -5.29 0.51 -5.43
C ASN A 61 -4.04 0.73 -4.56
N CYS A 62 -4.01 0.21 -3.33
CA CYS A 62 -2.85 0.36 -2.43
C CYS A 62 -1.54 -0.09 -3.08
N PHE A 63 -1.54 -1.21 -3.82
CA PHE A 63 -0.37 -1.71 -4.55
C PHE A 63 0.11 -0.75 -5.64
N ASP A 64 -0.80 -0.15 -6.42
CA ASP A 64 -0.40 0.82 -7.45
C ASP A 64 0.16 2.11 -6.82
N GLN A 65 -0.48 2.56 -5.73
CA GLN A 65 -0.19 3.86 -5.11
C GLN A 65 1.16 3.85 -4.37
N VAL A 66 1.45 2.79 -3.59
CA VAL A 66 2.74 2.65 -2.90
C VAL A 66 3.92 2.60 -3.89
N GLU A 67 3.70 2.09 -5.11
CA GLU A 67 4.76 2.02 -6.11
C GLU A 67 4.99 3.36 -6.83
N LEU A 68 3.96 4.21 -6.94
CA LEU A 68 4.14 5.61 -7.31
C LEU A 68 4.89 6.39 -6.22
N GLU A 69 4.57 6.14 -4.95
CA GLU A 69 5.29 6.71 -3.81
C GLU A 69 6.75 6.27 -3.85
N ARG A 70 7.03 4.95 -3.97
CA ARG A 70 8.38 4.39 -4.10
C ARG A 70 9.18 5.10 -5.18
N ASP A 71 8.62 5.24 -6.38
CA ASP A 71 9.29 5.90 -7.50
C ASP A 71 9.64 7.35 -7.16
N TRP A 72 8.70 8.09 -6.57
CA TRP A 72 8.93 9.47 -6.17
C TRP A 72 10.00 9.59 -5.09
N PHE A 73 9.88 8.84 -3.98
CA PHE A 73 10.83 8.89 -2.86
C PHE A 73 12.25 8.49 -3.31
N LYS A 74 12.36 7.46 -4.15
CA LYS A 74 13.63 7.02 -4.75
C LYS A 74 14.26 8.12 -5.61
N ASN A 75 13.49 8.74 -6.48
CA ASN A 75 13.99 9.77 -7.41
C ASN A 75 14.29 11.12 -6.73
N ASN A 76 13.81 11.32 -5.50
CA ASN A 76 14.07 12.53 -4.69
C ASN A 76 15.09 12.29 -3.56
N GLY A 77 15.76 11.14 -3.54
CA GLY A 77 16.89 10.88 -2.63
C GLY A 77 16.50 10.62 -1.18
N TYR A 78 15.24 10.24 -0.93
CA TYR A 78 14.80 9.84 0.41
C TYR A 78 15.22 8.39 0.69
N LYS A 79 15.52 8.11 1.96
CA LYS A 79 15.59 6.75 2.46
C LYS A 79 14.18 6.31 2.85
N PHE A 80 13.77 5.14 2.36
CA PHE A 80 12.44 4.62 2.64
C PHE A 80 12.44 3.10 2.58
N LYS A 81 11.37 2.52 3.11
CA LYS A 81 11.00 1.12 2.98
C LYS A 81 9.52 1.01 2.67
N THR A 82 9.17 -0.04 1.97
CA THR A 82 7.78 -0.38 1.64
C THR A 82 7.42 -1.70 2.27
N PHE A 83 6.20 -1.76 2.77
CA PHE A 83 5.73 -2.87 3.57
C PHE A 83 4.43 -3.43 3.02
N TYR A 84 4.27 -4.73 3.16
CA TYR A 84 3.06 -5.48 2.87
C TYR A 84 2.56 -6.11 4.18
N ILE A 85 1.30 -5.90 4.51
CA ILE A 85 0.66 -6.45 5.71
C ILE A 85 -0.54 -7.29 5.34
N TRP A 86 -0.63 -8.50 5.89
CA TRP A 86 -1.76 -9.40 5.65
C TRP A 86 -1.88 -10.49 6.73
N PHE A 87 -3.04 -11.14 6.77
CA PHE A 87 -3.23 -12.36 7.55
C PHE A 87 -2.92 -13.58 6.69
N GLU A 88 -1.85 -14.33 6.98
CA GLU A 88 -1.50 -15.54 6.23
C GLU A 88 -2.30 -16.75 6.77
N LEU A 89 -3.43 -17.02 6.13
CA LEU A 89 -4.35 -18.09 6.53
C LEU A 89 -4.26 -19.28 5.59
N PRO A 90 -4.39 -20.53 6.10
CA PRO A 90 -4.35 -21.74 5.27
C PRO A 90 -5.67 -22.02 4.53
N TYR A 91 -6.57 -21.04 4.46
CA TYR A 91 -7.90 -21.12 3.85
C TYR A 91 -8.29 -19.75 3.26
N ASP A 92 -9.43 -19.69 2.57
CA ASP A 92 -9.94 -18.47 1.94
C ASP A 92 -9.90 -17.26 2.88
N ASN A 93 -9.14 -16.25 2.48
CA ASN A 93 -8.81 -15.13 3.33
C ASN A 93 -9.82 -13.99 3.16
N SER A 94 -10.70 -13.80 4.15
CA SER A 94 -11.66 -12.68 4.20
C SER A 94 -11.08 -11.41 4.80
N TYR A 95 -9.81 -11.43 5.23
CA TYR A 95 -9.12 -10.28 5.77
C TYR A 95 -8.51 -9.46 4.64
N SER A 96 -8.60 -8.15 4.77
CA SER A 96 -7.94 -7.23 3.84
C SER A 96 -6.42 -7.34 3.95
N THR A 97 -5.75 -6.95 2.87
CA THR A 97 -4.31 -6.71 2.86
C THR A 97 -4.04 -5.25 2.54
N HIS A 98 -2.83 -4.78 2.83
CA HIS A 98 -2.42 -3.41 2.55
C HIS A 98 -0.95 -3.32 2.18
N THR A 99 -0.61 -2.33 1.36
CA THR A 99 0.78 -1.92 1.13
C THR A 99 0.95 -0.45 1.46
N TYR A 100 2.10 -0.09 2.01
CA TYR A 100 2.38 1.26 2.50
C TYR A 100 3.89 1.53 2.54
N LEU A 101 4.26 2.79 2.77
CA LEU A 101 5.65 3.25 2.79
C LEU A 101 5.98 3.95 4.11
N VAL A 102 7.17 3.70 4.65
CA VAL A 102 7.77 4.47 5.75
C VAL A 102 9.07 5.09 5.25
N PHE A 103 9.29 6.38 5.51
CA PHE A 103 10.51 7.08 5.12
C PHE A 103 11.23 7.71 6.31
N GLU A 104 12.56 7.84 6.21
CA GLU A 104 13.40 8.52 7.18
C GLU A 104 13.63 9.97 6.73
N ASN A 105 13.44 10.93 7.62
CA ASN A 105 13.82 12.32 7.39
C ASN A 105 14.28 12.96 8.71
N ASN A 106 15.45 13.60 8.72
CA ASN A 106 16.03 14.26 9.90
C ASN A 106 16.06 13.40 11.18
N GLY A 107 16.33 12.09 11.04
CA GLY A 107 16.40 11.16 12.17
C GLY A 107 15.06 10.72 12.75
N LYS A 108 13.94 11.10 12.12
CA LYS A 108 12.58 10.62 12.43
C LYS A 108 12.08 9.70 11.32
N TYR A 109 11.06 8.92 11.65
CA TYR A 109 10.39 8.01 10.72
C TYR A 109 8.96 8.47 10.46
N TYR A 110 8.52 8.34 9.21
CA TYR A 110 7.24 8.86 8.78
C TYR A 110 6.45 7.78 8.06
N TYR A 111 5.28 7.45 8.58
CA TYR A 111 4.29 6.66 7.86
C TYR A 111 3.61 7.55 6.82
N PHE A 112 3.75 7.20 5.54
CA PHE A 112 3.13 7.90 4.42
C PHE A 112 1.94 7.06 3.93
N GLU A 113 0.74 7.64 3.97
CA GLU A 113 -0.47 6.94 3.55
C GLU A 113 -1.38 7.81 2.70
N HIS A 114 -1.77 7.27 1.55
CA HIS A 114 -2.77 7.87 0.68
C HIS A 114 -3.95 6.94 0.37
N SER A 115 -3.72 5.65 0.21
CA SER A 115 -4.69 4.66 -0.27
C SER A 115 -5.74 4.25 0.78
N ASP A 116 -5.40 4.28 2.07
CA ASP A 116 -6.33 4.10 3.19
C ASP A 116 -6.95 5.45 3.58
N PHE A 117 -8.18 5.70 3.12
CA PHE A 117 -8.87 6.97 3.34
C PHE A 117 -9.10 7.30 4.83
N ASP A 118 -9.30 6.30 5.70
CA ASP A 118 -9.55 6.53 7.12
C ASP A 118 -8.28 6.98 7.86
N ASN A 119 -7.11 6.66 7.32
CA ASN A 119 -5.79 6.91 7.92
C ASN A 119 -4.85 7.68 7.00
N ARG A 120 -5.39 8.40 6.02
CA ARG A 120 -4.62 9.17 5.06
C ARG A 120 -3.88 10.32 5.74
N GLY A 121 -2.58 10.41 5.48
CA GLY A 121 -1.73 11.45 6.06
C GLY A 121 -0.25 11.09 6.06
N ILE A 122 0.53 11.96 6.71
CA ILE A 122 1.94 11.72 7.03
C ILE A 122 2.07 11.84 8.54
N TYR A 123 2.54 10.77 9.18
CA TYR A 123 2.59 10.67 10.64
C TYR A 123 4.01 10.40 11.09
N GLU A 124 4.51 11.22 12.02
CA GLU A 124 5.87 11.18 12.54
C GLU A 124 6.01 10.23 13.74
N PHE A 125 7.15 9.54 13.82
CA PHE A 125 7.53 8.61 14.88
C PHE A 125 9.02 8.71 15.21
N GLU A 126 9.40 8.29 16.42
CA GLU A 126 10.79 8.26 16.86
C GLU A 126 11.55 7.09 16.24
N THR A 127 10.85 5.98 15.98
CA THR A 127 11.44 4.76 15.44
C THR A 127 10.66 4.20 14.27
N GLU A 128 11.33 3.43 13.41
CA GLU A 128 10.69 2.68 12.33
C GLU A 128 9.65 1.69 12.87
N GLU A 129 9.97 1.05 14.00
CA GLU A 129 9.10 0.07 14.66
C GLU A 129 7.79 0.72 15.12
N GLU A 130 7.82 1.93 15.67
CA GLU A 130 6.62 2.68 16.03
C GLU A 130 5.73 2.97 14.82
N ALA A 131 6.32 3.37 13.68
CA ALA A 131 5.58 3.62 12.44
C ALA A 131 4.91 2.34 11.90
N ILE A 132 5.61 1.21 11.94
CA ILE A 132 5.08 -0.09 11.53
C ILE A 132 3.98 -0.57 12.49
N ASN A 133 4.20 -0.39 13.80
CA ASN A 133 3.23 -0.74 14.84
C ASN A 133 1.94 0.08 14.70
N TYR A 134 2.06 1.37 14.39
CA TYR A 134 0.92 2.25 14.12
C TYR A 134 0.06 1.68 13.00
N GLN A 135 0.65 1.34 11.85
CA GLN A 135 -0.13 0.78 10.74
C GLN A 135 -0.67 -0.62 11.06
N ARG A 136 0.07 -1.44 11.80
CA ARG A 136 -0.43 -2.76 12.26
C ARG A 136 -1.71 -2.62 13.08
N GLU A 137 -1.75 -1.69 14.02
CA GLU A 137 -2.93 -1.44 14.86
C GLU A 137 -4.13 -0.97 14.03
N LYS A 138 -3.91 -0.02 13.10
CA LYS A 138 -4.96 0.44 12.18
C LYS A 138 -5.51 -0.69 11.32
N HIS A 139 -4.63 -1.54 10.80
CA HIS A 139 -5.02 -2.70 10.01
C HIS A 139 -5.88 -3.70 10.81
N ILE A 140 -5.52 -3.96 12.07
CA ILE A 140 -6.32 -4.79 12.98
C ILE A 140 -7.69 -4.15 13.24
N ILE A 141 -7.72 -2.86 13.56
CA ILE A 141 -8.97 -2.13 13.83
C ILE A 141 -9.90 -2.16 12.61
N SER A 142 -9.36 -1.94 11.40
CA SER A 142 -10.13 -1.98 10.17
C SER A 142 -10.74 -3.36 9.94
N ASN A 143 -9.95 -4.43 10.04
CA ASN A 143 -10.45 -5.78 9.82
C ASN A 143 -11.46 -6.25 10.90
N LYS A 144 -11.37 -5.73 12.14
CA LYS A 144 -12.37 -6.00 13.20
C LYS A 144 -13.76 -5.45 12.88
N LYS A 145 -13.90 -4.52 11.94
CA LYS A 145 -15.21 -4.00 11.51
C LYS A 145 -16.07 -5.09 10.86
N THR A 146 -15.45 -6.09 10.23
CA THR A 146 -16.15 -7.14 9.47
C THR A 146 -15.75 -8.57 9.85
N ASN A 147 -14.66 -8.76 10.62
CA ASN A 147 -14.12 -10.07 10.97
C ASN A 147 -13.84 -10.20 12.48
N LEU A 148 -13.87 -11.43 13.00
CA LEU A 148 -13.43 -11.72 14.37
C LEU A 148 -11.91 -11.94 14.42
N ILE A 149 -11.19 -11.10 15.16
CA ILE A 149 -9.75 -11.27 15.40
C ILE A 149 -9.52 -11.75 16.83
N ASP A 150 -9.39 -13.05 17.02
CA ASP A 150 -8.93 -13.68 18.26
C ASP A 150 -7.39 -13.84 18.27
N LYS A 151 -6.85 -14.46 19.34
CA LYS A 151 -5.40 -14.69 19.45
C LYS A 151 -4.83 -15.58 18.34
N LYS A 152 -5.60 -16.54 17.83
CA LYS A 152 -5.16 -17.45 16.78
C LYS A 152 -5.07 -16.71 15.45
N ILE A 153 -6.10 -15.95 15.10
CA ILE A 153 -6.09 -15.10 13.90
C ILE A 153 -4.99 -14.05 13.98
N LEU A 154 -4.83 -13.40 15.14
CA LEU A 154 -3.79 -12.38 15.32
C LEU A 154 -2.39 -12.96 15.11
N SER A 155 -2.15 -14.23 15.48
CA SER A 155 -0.85 -14.89 15.24
C SER A 155 -0.52 -15.15 13.78
N CYS A 156 -1.49 -14.99 12.88
CA CYS A 156 -1.32 -15.08 11.43
C CYS A 156 -1.09 -13.70 10.78
N LEU A 157 -1.02 -12.61 11.55
CA LEU A 157 -0.75 -11.28 11.02
C LEU A 157 0.75 -11.10 10.80
N HIS A 158 1.15 -10.91 9.54
CA HIS A 158 2.54 -10.73 9.15
C HIS A 158 2.74 -9.40 8.42
N VAL A 159 3.94 -8.83 8.60
CA VAL A 159 4.42 -7.65 7.89
C VAL A 159 5.70 -8.00 7.17
N TYR A 160 5.81 -7.66 5.89
CA TYR A 160 6.97 -7.94 5.05
C TYR A 160 7.54 -6.65 4.47
N GLU A 161 8.84 -6.45 4.62
CA GLU A 161 9.62 -5.42 3.92
C GLU A 161 10.02 -5.96 2.54
N TYR A 162 9.64 -5.26 1.47
CA TYR A 162 9.91 -5.69 0.08
C TYR A 162 10.51 -4.56 -0.77
N ASP A 163 11.33 -4.89 -1.78
CA ASP A 163 12.08 -3.91 -2.57
C ASP A 163 11.99 -4.09 -4.11
N LYS A 164 11.36 -5.17 -4.58
CA LYS A 164 11.33 -5.58 -5.99
C LYS A 164 9.90 -5.71 -6.53
N PRO A 165 9.27 -4.61 -6.95
CA PRO A 165 7.98 -4.70 -7.64
C PRO A 165 8.14 -5.32 -9.04
N ILE A 166 7.13 -6.06 -9.49
CA ILE A 166 7.04 -6.60 -10.86
C ILE A 166 5.87 -5.90 -11.55
N TYR A 167 6.15 -4.83 -12.31
CA TYR A 167 5.07 -4.13 -13.01
C TYR A 167 4.38 -5.01 -14.04
N GLY A 168 3.06 -4.88 -14.13
CA GLY A 168 2.23 -5.69 -15.00
C GLY A 168 1.93 -7.10 -14.44
N CYS A 169 2.37 -7.43 -13.23
CA CYS A 169 1.99 -8.68 -12.60
C CYS A 169 0.54 -8.61 -12.05
N THR A 170 -0.10 -9.78 -11.97
CA THR A 170 -1.38 -9.97 -11.28
C THR A 170 -1.22 -9.85 -9.77
N ILE A 171 -2.34 -9.82 -9.03
CA ILE A 171 -2.32 -9.80 -7.56
C ILE A 171 -1.64 -11.04 -6.97
N ASN A 172 -1.89 -12.22 -7.55
CA ASN A 172 -1.28 -13.47 -7.09
C ASN A 172 0.23 -13.46 -7.31
N GLU A 173 0.68 -13.01 -8.48
CA GLU A 173 2.12 -12.90 -8.77
C GLU A 173 2.81 -11.87 -7.86
N PHE A 174 2.13 -10.76 -7.53
CA PHE A 174 2.65 -9.76 -6.61
C PHE A 174 2.86 -10.34 -5.21
N ILE A 175 1.83 -10.99 -4.67
CA ILE A 175 1.87 -11.63 -3.34
C ILE A 175 2.92 -12.75 -3.33
N ASP A 176 2.92 -13.64 -4.32
CA ASP A 176 3.90 -14.70 -4.47
C ASP A 176 5.33 -14.18 -4.46
N ASN A 177 5.59 -13.08 -5.17
CA ASN A 177 6.90 -12.47 -5.21
C ASN A 177 7.32 -11.92 -3.85
N ILE A 178 6.41 -11.27 -3.11
CA ILE A 178 6.67 -10.83 -1.73
C ILE A 178 7.01 -12.04 -0.87
N LEU A 179 6.17 -13.08 -0.82
CA LEU A 179 6.40 -14.23 0.07
C LEU A 179 7.69 -14.98 -0.26
N LYS A 180 8.16 -14.94 -1.50
CA LYS A 180 9.41 -15.58 -1.94
C LYS A 180 10.66 -14.75 -1.64
N THR A 181 10.56 -13.42 -1.60
CA THR A 181 11.74 -12.54 -1.67
C THR A 181 11.83 -11.50 -0.56
N ALA A 182 10.71 -11.18 0.09
CA ALA A 182 10.64 -10.15 1.11
C ALA A 182 11.16 -10.65 2.46
N LYS A 183 11.55 -9.70 3.31
CA LYS A 183 11.98 -9.98 4.67
C LYS A 183 10.80 -9.77 5.61
N GLU A 184 10.43 -10.80 6.37
CA GLU A 184 9.45 -10.65 7.44
C GLU A 184 9.99 -9.73 8.56
N VAL A 185 9.17 -8.76 8.95
CA VAL A 185 9.46 -7.84 10.05
C VAL A 185 8.96 -8.48 11.34
N LYS A 186 9.90 -8.85 12.21
CA LYS A 186 9.57 -9.32 13.57
C LYS A 186 9.39 -8.12 14.48
N LEU A 187 8.15 -7.84 14.84
CA LEU A 187 7.78 -6.79 15.78
C LEU A 187 7.79 -7.40 17.18
N LEU A 188 8.35 -6.67 18.15
CA LEU A 188 8.50 -7.11 19.54
C LEU A 188 7.21 -6.99 20.35
#